data_AF-E6QC82-F1
#
_entry.id   AF-E6QC82-F1
#
_cell.length_a   1.000
_cell.length_b   1.000
_cell.length_c   1.000
_cell.angle_alpha   90.00
_cell.angle_beta   90.00
_cell.angle_gamma   90.00
#
_symmetry.space_group_name_H-M   'P 1'
#
loop_
_entity.id
_entity.type
_entity.pdbx_description
1 polymer ?
#
loop_
_entity_poly.entity_id
_entity_poly.type
_entity_poly.pdbx_seq_one_letter_code
_entity_poly.pdbx_strand_id
1 'polypeptide(L)'
;MPNEIPPLTDKIKAEISALIDAFNAKLPRNCAYKARYNGCYLYLSRADYGCAPQPICRLEWRGKSNDWDFVIYKHSSNKYDPNEILYPGMQHIDGTVEGALQCGLEAYPL
;
A
#
# COMPACT_ATOMS: atom_id res chain seq x y z
N MET A 1 6.71 24.22 -16.08
CA MET A 1 7.91 23.81 -15.29
C MET A 1 7.74 22.33 -15.00
N PRO A 2 8.74 21.46 -15.22
CA PRO A 2 8.59 20.06 -14.84
C PRO A 2 8.55 20.02 -13.31
N ASN A 3 7.42 19.63 -12.73
CA ASN A 3 7.34 19.30 -11.31
C ASN A 3 8.26 18.11 -11.07
N GLU A 4 9.51 18.38 -10.66
CA GLU A 4 10.40 17.33 -10.19
C GLU A 4 9.78 16.74 -8.93
N ILE A 5 9.19 15.55 -9.06
CA ILE A 5 8.73 14.75 -7.94
C ILE A 5 9.99 14.50 -7.08
N PRO A 6 10.06 15.01 -5.83
CA PRO A 6 11.23 14.81 -4.99
C PRO A 6 11.49 13.31 -4.82
N PRO A 7 12.74 12.86 -4.75
CA PRO A 7 13.04 11.45 -4.62
C PRO A 7 12.51 10.89 -3.29
N LEU A 8 12.11 9.62 -3.29
CA LEU A 8 11.72 8.91 -2.08
C LEU A 8 12.93 8.76 -1.14
N THR A 9 13.03 9.66 -0.15
CA THR A 9 14.14 9.67 0.81
C THR A 9 14.04 8.52 1.81
N ASP A 10 15.17 8.11 2.38
CA ASP A 10 15.19 7.04 3.39
C ASP A 10 14.42 7.42 4.67
N LYS A 11 14.31 8.72 4.96
CA LYS A 11 13.47 9.23 6.05
C LYS A 11 12.00 8.84 5.84
N ILE A 12 11.47 9.05 4.63
CA ILE A 12 10.08 8.72 4.30
C ILE A 12 9.87 7.20 4.33
N LYS A 13 10.84 6.41 3.82
CA LYS A 13 10.78 4.95 3.90
C LYS A 13 10.75 4.46 5.35
N ALA A 14 11.51 5.09 6.23
CA ALA A 14 11.53 4.77 7.66
C ALA A 14 10.21 5.13 8.36
N GLU A 15 9.63 6.30 8.05
CA GLU A 15 8.30 6.71 8.54
C GLU A 15 7.23 5.70 8.11
N ILE A 16 7.24 5.30 6.83
CA ILE A 16 6.29 4.32 6.30
C ILE A 16 6.50 2.94 6.93
N SER A 17 7.75 2.50 7.10
CA SER A 17 8.04 1.23 7.76
C SER A 17 7.48 1.22 9.18
N ALA A 18 7.71 2.28 9.95
CA ALA A 18 7.18 2.40 11.31
C ALA A 18 5.65 2.37 11.35
N LEU A 19 4.99 3.00 10.37
CA LEU A 19 3.54 2.98 10.24
C LEU A 19 3.02 1.56 9.95
N ILE A 20 3.66 0.86 9.01
CA ILE A 20 3.31 -0.53 8.67
C ILE A 20 3.54 -1.46 9.87
N ASP A 21 4.64 -1.28 10.59
CA ASP A 21 4.93 -2.08 11.79
C ASP A 21 3.90 -1.82 12.90
N ALA A 22 3.52 -0.57 13.12
CA ALA A 22 2.46 -0.21 14.06
C ALA A 22 1.09 -0.76 13.65
N PHE A 23 0.80 -0.81 12.35
CA PHE A 23 -0.43 -1.41 11.82
C PHE A 23 -0.42 -2.93 11.95
N ASN A 24 0.71 -3.57 11.64
CA ASN A 24 0.92 -5.02 11.80
C ASN A 24 0.74 -5.45 13.26
N ALA A 25 1.15 -4.63 14.23
CA ALA A 25 0.93 -4.91 15.65
C ALA A 25 -0.57 -4.96 16.04
N LYS A 26 -1.46 -4.33 15.26
CA LYS A 26 -2.91 -4.40 15.44
C LYS A 26 -3.54 -5.62 14.75
N LEU A 27 -2.82 -6.26 13.83
CA LEU A 27 -3.30 -7.43 13.11
C LEU A 27 -3.11 -8.72 13.93
N PRO A 28 -3.84 -9.81 13.59
CA PRO A 28 -3.62 -11.10 14.22
C PRO A 28 -2.17 -11.58 14.04
N ARG A 29 -1.64 -12.37 15.00
CA ARG A 29 -0.24 -12.86 15.01
C ARG A 29 0.25 -13.53 13.72
N ASN A 30 -0.66 -14.01 12.88
CA ASN A 30 -0.35 -14.71 11.64
C ASN A 30 -0.61 -13.87 10.38
N CYS A 31 -0.85 -12.56 10.53
CA CYS A 31 -1.15 -11.65 9.44
C CYS A 31 -0.20 -10.46 9.50
N ALA A 32 0.57 -10.24 8.43
CA ALA A 32 1.49 -9.11 8.37
C ALA A 32 1.58 -8.54 6.95
N TYR A 33 1.47 -7.22 6.84
CA TYR A 33 1.81 -6.48 5.64
C TYR A 33 3.33 -6.36 5.49
N LYS A 34 3.79 -6.58 4.25
CA LYS A 34 5.17 -6.43 3.82
C LYS A 34 5.23 -5.36 2.73
N ALA A 35 5.98 -4.29 3.03
CA ALA A 35 6.33 -3.27 2.07
C ALA A 35 7.55 -3.68 1.25
N ARG A 36 7.49 -3.42 -0.06
CA ARG A 36 8.61 -3.52 -0.97
C ARG A 36 8.71 -2.24 -1.80
N TYR A 37 9.85 -1.57 -1.70
CA TYR A 37 10.13 -0.38 -2.49
C TYR A 37 10.80 -0.76 -3.82
N ASN A 38 10.38 -0.14 -4.91
CA ASN A 38 11.02 -0.24 -6.21
C ASN A 38 10.92 1.10 -6.94
N GLY A 39 12.01 1.88 -6.93
CA GLY A 39 12.01 3.25 -7.43
C GLY A 39 11.03 4.14 -6.66
N CYS A 40 10.10 4.76 -7.38
CA CYS A 40 9.03 5.60 -6.83
C CYS A 40 7.79 4.80 -6.39
N TYR A 41 7.82 3.47 -6.50
CA TYR A 41 6.67 2.63 -6.18
C TYR A 41 6.88 1.90 -4.85
N LEU A 42 5.83 1.86 -4.06
CA LEU A 42 5.69 1.05 -2.85
C LEU A 42 4.67 -0.05 -3.13
N TYR A 43 5.12 -1.30 -3.09
CA TYR A 43 4.27 -2.47 -3.23
C TYR A 43 3.94 -2.99 -1.84
N LEU A 44 2.65 -3.15 -1.56
CA LEU A 44 2.15 -3.74 -0.32
C LEU A 44 1.62 -5.13 -0.63
N SER A 45 2.16 -6.11 0.10
CA SER A 45 1.72 -7.50 0.06
C SER A 45 1.37 -7.94 1.46
N ARG A 46 0.41 -8.86 1.61
CA ARG A 46 0.01 -9.38 2.92
C ARG A 46 0.29 -10.86 3.00
N ALA A 47 0.96 -11.27 4.07
CA ALA A 47 1.18 -12.66 4.39
C ALA A 47 0.13 -13.09 5.42
N ASP A 48 -0.80 -13.95 5.01
CA ASP A 48 -1.90 -14.45 5.83
C ASP A 48 -1.65 -15.93 6.20
N TYR A 49 -1.73 -16.28 7.47
CA TYR A 49 -1.77 -17.67 8.00
C TYR A 49 -0.81 -18.68 7.33
N GLY A 50 0.47 -18.32 7.22
CA GLY A 50 1.51 -19.20 6.66
C GLY A 50 1.46 -19.35 5.12
N CYS A 51 0.57 -18.63 4.45
CA CYS A 51 0.55 -18.53 2.99
C CYS A 51 1.65 -17.60 2.46
N ALA A 52 1.98 -17.78 1.18
CA ALA A 52 2.87 -16.87 0.47
C ALA A 52 2.26 -15.45 0.45
N PRO A 53 3.06 -14.39 0.66
CA PRO A 53 2.57 -13.02 0.62
C PRO A 53 1.82 -12.73 -0.68
N GLN A 54 0.56 -12.32 -0.57
CA GLN A 54 -0.27 -11.96 -1.71
C GLN A 54 -0.19 -10.45 -1.96
N PRO A 55 -0.08 -10.02 -3.23
CA PRO A 55 -0.12 -8.60 -3.57
C PRO A 55 -1.50 -8.01 -3.25
N ILE A 56 -1.52 -6.88 -2.53
CA ILE A 56 -2.76 -6.20 -2.14
C ILE A 56 -2.93 -4.91 -2.92
N CYS A 57 -1.92 -4.04 -2.87
CA CYS A 57 -1.97 -2.74 -3.52
C CYS A 57 -0.56 -2.22 -3.83
N ARG A 58 -0.51 -1.18 -4.66
CA ARG A 58 0.69 -0.44 -5.03
C ARG A 58 0.41 1.04 -4.88
N LEU A 59 1.34 1.73 -4.27
CA LEU A 59 1.35 3.17 -4.09
C LEU A 59 2.46 3.77 -4.97
N GLU A 60 2.15 4.79 -5.74
CA GLU A 60 3.12 5.58 -6.51
C GLU A 60 3.37 6.91 -5.82
N TRP A 61 4.64 7.22 -5.59
CA TRP A 61 5.05 8.47 -4.98
C TRP A 61 4.82 9.65 -5.94
N ARG A 62 3.92 10.59 -5.59
CA ARG A 62 3.65 11.81 -6.36
C ARG A 62 4.46 13.02 -5.89
N GLY A 63 5.27 12.88 -4.84
CA GLY A 63 6.20 13.93 -4.39
C GLY A 63 5.90 14.54 -3.03
N LYS A 64 4.86 14.10 -2.34
CA LYS A 64 4.56 14.53 -0.97
C LYS A 64 4.19 13.33 -0.12
N SER A 65 4.47 13.42 1.19
CA SER A 65 4.24 12.34 2.16
C SER A 65 2.79 11.82 2.17
N ASN A 66 1.83 12.70 1.85
CA ASN A 66 0.40 12.42 1.84
C ASN A 66 -0.19 12.48 0.42
N ASP A 67 0.65 12.32 -0.60
CA ASP A 67 0.23 12.35 -2.00
C ASP A 67 0.81 11.10 -2.69
N TRP A 68 0.09 10.00 -2.48
CA TRP A 68 0.39 8.71 -3.07
C TRP A 68 -0.75 8.31 -3.99
N ASP A 69 -0.40 7.91 -5.22
CA ASP A 69 -1.38 7.37 -6.15
C ASP A 69 -1.59 5.89 -5.87
N PHE A 70 -2.83 5.51 -5.55
CA PHE A 70 -3.14 4.17 -5.09
C PHE A 70 -3.72 3.32 -6.22
N VAL A 71 -3.21 2.10 -6.35
CA VAL A 71 -3.72 1.10 -7.26
C VAL A 71 -3.88 -0.23 -6.53
N ILE A 72 -5.10 -0.77 -6.51
CA ILE A 72 -5.34 -2.09 -5.94
C ILE A 72 -4.87 -3.20 -6.89
N TYR A 73 -4.39 -4.31 -6.33
CA TYR A 73 -4.13 -5.50 -7.11
C TYR A 73 -5.42 -6.25 -7.37
N LYS A 74 -5.68 -6.64 -8.62
CA LYS A 74 -6.85 -7.43 -8.99
C LYS A 74 -6.45 -8.87 -9.27
N HIS A 75 -6.85 -9.79 -8.40
CA HIS A 75 -6.58 -11.21 -8.56
C HIS A 75 -7.25 -11.81 -9.80
N SER A 76 -8.45 -11.36 -10.17
CA SER A 76 -9.17 -11.89 -11.34
C SER A 76 -8.51 -11.56 -12.68
N SER A 77 -7.72 -10.47 -12.73
CA SER A 77 -6.98 -10.04 -13.92
C SER A 77 -5.46 -10.17 -13.76
N ASN A 78 -4.99 -10.60 -12.58
CA ASN A 78 -3.59 -10.71 -12.18
C ASN A 78 -2.77 -9.42 -12.41
N LYS A 79 -3.39 -8.24 -12.28
CA LYS A 79 -2.83 -6.93 -12.68
C LYS A 79 -3.23 -5.83 -11.69
N TYR A 80 -2.41 -4.77 -11.65
CA TYR A 80 -2.74 -3.49 -11.01
C TYR A 80 -3.44 -2.60 -12.04
N ASP A 81 -4.71 -2.27 -11.83
CA ASP A 81 -5.47 -1.41 -12.76
C ASP A 81 -5.77 -0.04 -12.11
N PRO A 82 -5.11 1.05 -12.54
CA PRO A 82 -5.34 2.38 -11.98
C PRO A 82 -6.71 2.97 -12.34
N ASN A 83 -7.41 2.43 -13.35
CA ASN A 83 -8.73 2.91 -13.74
C ASN A 83 -9.85 2.25 -12.92
N GLU A 84 -9.54 1.14 -12.26
CA GLU A 84 -10.49 0.42 -11.44
C GLU A 84 -10.53 1.04 -10.05
N ILE A 85 -11.40 2.03 -9.90
CA ILE A 85 -11.58 2.80 -8.66
C ILE A 85 -12.73 2.28 -7.79
N LEU A 86 -13.42 1.21 -8.20
CA LEU A 86 -14.61 0.70 -7.52
C LEU A 86 -14.29 -0.61 -6.77
N TYR A 87 -13.67 -0.48 -5.59
CA TYR A 87 -13.34 -1.61 -4.72
C TYR A 87 -13.69 -1.29 -3.26
N PRO A 88 -13.97 -2.31 -2.42
CA PRO A 88 -14.23 -2.09 -0.99
C PRO A 88 -13.05 -1.41 -0.32
N GLY A 89 -13.31 -0.43 0.55
CA GLY A 89 -12.26 0.32 1.25
C GLY A 89 -11.72 1.53 0.52
N MET A 90 -12.17 1.84 -0.71
CA MET A 90 -11.76 3.03 -1.47
C MET A 90 -11.98 4.34 -0.69
N GLN A 91 -12.95 4.38 0.23
CA GLN A 91 -13.22 5.54 1.09
C GLN A 91 -12.08 5.87 2.06
N HIS A 92 -11.16 4.93 2.30
CA HIS A 92 -9.98 5.13 3.13
C HIS A 92 -8.79 5.68 2.32
N ILE A 93 -8.87 5.74 0.99
CA ILE A 93 -7.79 6.28 0.16
C ILE A 93 -7.81 7.81 0.26
N ASP A 94 -7.00 8.33 1.16
CA ASP A 94 -6.80 9.76 1.43
C ASP A 94 -5.42 10.28 0.96
N GLY A 95 -4.68 9.45 0.22
CA GLY A 95 -3.30 9.72 -0.20
C GLY A 95 -2.26 9.32 0.84
N THR A 96 -2.64 8.67 1.95
CA THR A 96 -1.70 8.15 2.96
C THR A 96 -1.50 6.64 2.85
N VAL A 97 -0.38 6.15 3.39
CA VAL A 97 -0.11 4.70 3.47
C VAL A 97 -1.05 4.01 4.46
N GLU A 98 -1.47 4.69 5.54
CA GLU A 98 -2.43 4.12 6.49
C GLU A 98 -3.77 3.83 5.83
N GLY A 99 -4.29 4.80 5.08
CA GLY A 99 -5.50 4.64 4.29
C GLY A 99 -5.41 3.47 3.31
N ALA A 100 -4.26 3.29 2.67
CA ALA A 100 -3.99 2.19 1.76
C ALA A 100 -3.97 0.81 2.45
N LEU A 101 -3.42 0.72 3.67
CA LEU A 101 -3.43 -0.52 4.48
C LEU A 101 -4.85 -0.89 4.92
N GLN A 102 -5.63 0.10 5.33
CA GLN A 102 -7.02 -0.09 5.74
C GLN A 102 -7.90 -0.47 4.54
N CYS A 103 -7.73 0.20 3.41
CA CYS A 103 -8.37 -0.19 2.15
C CYS A 103 -8.03 -1.64 1.78
N GLY A 104 -6.77 -2.04 1.87
CA GLY A 104 -6.36 -3.41 1.61
C GLY A 104 -7.02 -4.45 2.53
N LEU A 105 -7.25 -4.10 3.79
CA LEU A 105 -7.92 -4.96 4.76
C LEU A 105 -9.42 -5.11 4.46
N GLU A 106 -10.07 -4.05 4.01
CA GLU A 106 -11.49 -4.10 3.62
C GLU A 106 -11.72 -4.77 2.26
N ALA A 107 -10.83 -4.51 1.29
CA ALA A 107 -10.90 -5.15 -0.02
C ALA A 107 -10.67 -6.66 0.06
N TYR A 108 -9.76 -7.07 0.94
CA TYR A 108 -9.42 -8.47 1.18
C TYR A 108 -9.50 -8.75 2.68
N PRO A 109 -10.70 -9.01 3.24
CA PRO A 109 -10.83 -9.33 4.67
C PRO A 109 -10.09 -10.64 5.04
N LEU A 110 -9.74 -10.75 6.32
CA LEU A 110 -9.08 -11.92 6.92
C LEU A 110 -10.02 -13.12 7.07
#